data_AF-A0A3Q7YEK4-F1
#
_entry.id   AF-A0A3Q7YEK4-F1
#
_cell.length_a   1.000
_cell.length_b   1.000
_cell.length_c   1.000
_cell.angle_alpha   90.00
_cell.angle_beta   90.00
_cell.angle_gamma   90.00
#
_symmetry.space_group_name_H-M   'P 1'
#
loop_
_entity.id
_entity.type
_entity.pdbx_description
1 polymer ?
#
loop_
_entity_poly.entity_id
_entity_poly.type
_entity_poly.pdbx_seq_one_letter_code
_entity_poly.pdbx_strand_id
1 'polypeptide(L)'
;MTSAIWRDDYHLRRRRDSPSHLTICCLIQTNQFECPARTYLLHLVGCTIFADKTHTRVEAKYITLFIDLHRCRDYSWASATLVFLYDNLGDGVVHDTRHVGGYMTLLQCWIYEHFPRICKRGDRGAVPAHLPRACRWTAKHVVEGGLMAYRRRLDALLLEDVVFTPYDDDQANHPFVSISIFSGYLRCGGVSIPYFPERCLQQFGRIQCIPRDVPPMPHNIDWV
;
A
#
# COMPACT_ATOMS: atom_id res chain seq x y z
N MET A 1 0.92 -7.74 2.83
CA MET A 1 1.29 -6.41 3.36
C MET A 1 0.12 -5.44 3.57
N THR A 2 -1.14 -5.89 3.59
CA THR A 2 -2.31 -5.08 4.02
C THR A 2 -3.18 -5.76 5.09
N SER A 3 -2.77 -6.93 5.61
CA SER A 3 -3.61 -7.72 6.52
C SER A 3 -3.66 -7.19 7.97
N ALA A 4 -2.86 -6.18 8.32
CA ALA A 4 -2.75 -5.66 9.68
C ALA A 4 -3.66 -4.47 10.00
N ILE A 5 -4.41 -3.93 9.02
CA ILE A 5 -5.31 -2.79 9.28
C ILE A 5 -6.69 -3.25 9.76
N TRP A 6 -7.04 -4.53 9.61
CA TRP A 6 -8.43 -5.01 9.79
C TRP A 6 -8.62 -6.19 10.74
N ARG A 7 -7.57 -6.72 11.38
CA ARG A 7 -7.65 -8.03 12.05
C ARG A 7 -7.65 -8.03 13.59
N ASP A 8 -7.34 -6.92 14.27
CA ASP A 8 -6.96 -6.98 15.70
C ASP A 8 -7.89 -6.34 16.75
N ASP A 9 -9.19 -6.15 16.48
CA ASP A 9 -10.12 -5.61 17.49
C ASP A 9 -11.16 -6.60 18.07
N TYR A 10 -11.12 -7.89 17.72
CA TYR A 10 -12.21 -8.81 18.09
C TYR A 10 -11.99 -9.69 19.33
N HIS A 11 -10.82 -9.66 19.98
CA HIS A 11 -10.48 -10.68 20.99
C HIS A 11 -10.53 -10.26 22.48
N LEU A 12 -11.04 -9.06 22.83
CA LEU A 12 -11.07 -8.63 24.24
C LEU A 12 -12.45 -8.25 24.81
N ARG A 13 -13.53 -8.94 24.39
CA ARG A 13 -14.77 -8.85 25.18
C ARG A 13 -15.65 -10.11 25.14
N ARG A 14 -15.14 -11.21 25.72
CA ARG A 14 -16.00 -12.25 26.30
C ARG A 14 -15.80 -12.28 27.81
N ARG A 15 -16.75 -11.66 28.53
CA ARG A 15 -17.46 -12.18 29.72
C ARG A 15 -18.01 -11.03 30.58
N ARG A 16 -19.29 -10.73 30.40
CA ARG A 16 -20.28 -10.67 31.50
C ARG A 16 -21.67 -10.50 30.90
N ASP A 17 -22.54 -11.45 31.23
CA ASP A 17 -23.95 -11.44 30.87
C ASP A 17 -24.62 -10.15 31.36
N SER A 18 -25.21 -9.40 30.43
CA SER A 18 -26.08 -8.27 30.76
C SER A 18 -27.11 -8.05 29.64
N PRO A 19 -28.37 -7.68 29.94
CA PRO A 19 -29.45 -7.58 28.96
C PRO A 19 -29.21 -6.53 27.85
N SER A 20 -28.17 -5.70 27.99
CA SER A 20 -27.74 -4.67 27.05
C SER A 20 -27.02 -5.20 25.80
N HIS A 21 -26.59 -6.46 25.78
CA HIS A 21 -25.88 -7.06 24.63
C HIS A 21 -26.80 -7.35 23.43
N LEU A 22 -28.09 -7.59 23.70
CA LEU A 22 -29.12 -7.78 22.67
C LEU A 22 -29.43 -6.46 21.94
N THR A 23 -29.35 -5.33 22.64
CA THR A 23 -29.56 -4.00 22.06
C THR A 23 -28.40 -3.57 21.15
N ILE A 24 -27.17 -3.92 21.49
CA ILE A 24 -25.97 -3.60 20.67
C ILE A 24 -25.96 -4.41 19.38
N CYS A 25 -26.27 -5.71 19.42
CA CYS A 25 -26.41 -6.51 18.21
C CYS A 25 -27.56 -6.02 17.32
N CYS A 26 -28.67 -5.56 17.91
CA CYS A 26 -29.80 -4.99 17.17
C CYS A 26 -29.46 -3.60 16.57
N LEU A 27 -28.58 -2.81 17.20
CA LEU A 27 -28.04 -1.55 16.65
C LEU A 27 -27.02 -1.77 15.52
N ILE A 28 -26.34 -2.91 15.49
CA ILE A 28 -25.52 -3.34 14.33
C ILE A 28 -26.43 -3.79 13.17
N GLN A 29 -27.68 -4.15 13.46
CA GLN A 29 -28.67 -4.64 12.51
C GLN A 29 -29.50 -3.54 11.83
N THR A 30 -29.30 -2.27 12.23
CA THR A 30 -29.91 -1.12 11.57
C THR A 30 -28.95 -0.57 10.51
N ASN A 31 -29.43 -0.49 9.27
CA ASN A 31 -28.83 0.18 8.10
C ASN A 31 -28.32 1.64 8.32
N GLN A 32 -28.31 2.15 9.56
CA GLN A 32 -27.97 3.52 9.92
C GLN A 32 -26.46 3.80 9.90
N PHE A 33 -25.61 2.78 10.09
CA PHE A 33 -24.15 2.95 10.06
C PHE A 33 -23.51 2.59 8.73
N GLU A 34 -24.24 1.93 7.83
CA GLU A 34 -23.68 1.54 6.54
C GLU A 34 -23.37 2.74 5.65
N CYS A 35 -24.29 3.69 5.52
CA CYS A 35 -24.07 4.87 4.67
C CYS A 35 -22.88 5.74 5.16
N PRO A 36 -22.78 6.06 6.47
CA PRO A 36 -21.59 6.69 7.01
C PRO A 36 -20.31 5.87 6.82
N ALA A 37 -20.36 4.54 7.04
CA ALA A 37 -19.20 3.67 6.88
C ALA A 37 -18.72 3.60 5.41
N ARG A 38 -19.64 3.45 4.45
CA ARG A 38 -19.35 3.50 3.00
C ARG A 38 -18.68 4.80 2.62
N THR A 39 -19.22 5.92 3.10
CA THR A 39 -18.68 7.26 2.81
C THR A 39 -17.29 7.43 3.39
N TYR A 40 -17.09 6.99 4.63
CA TYR A 40 -15.78 7.03 5.30
C TYR A 40 -14.75 6.16 4.58
N LEU A 41 -15.09 4.92 4.23
CA LEU A 41 -14.19 4.00 3.52
C LEU A 41 -13.84 4.49 2.12
N LEU A 42 -14.82 4.99 1.38
CA LEU A 42 -14.60 5.60 0.07
C LEU A 42 -13.66 6.80 0.17
N HIS A 43 -13.85 7.66 1.17
CA HIS A 43 -12.98 8.79 1.40
C HIS A 43 -11.57 8.34 1.79
N LEU A 44 -11.45 7.41 2.74
CA LEU A 44 -10.16 6.88 3.20
C LEU A 44 -9.37 6.25 2.06
N VAL A 45 -9.98 5.32 1.32
CA VAL A 45 -9.34 4.64 0.19
C VAL A 45 -9.09 5.60 -0.97
N GLY A 46 -10.03 6.52 -1.24
CA GLY A 46 -9.90 7.52 -2.27
C GLY A 46 -8.74 8.50 -2.02
N CYS A 47 -8.52 8.90 -0.77
CA CYS A 47 -7.43 9.80 -0.39
C CYS A 47 -6.09 9.10 -0.15
N THR A 48 -6.05 7.77 -0.06
CA THR A 48 -4.82 7.00 0.15
C THR A 48 -4.41 6.21 -1.09
N ILE A 49 -5.24 5.26 -1.52
CA ILE A 49 -4.93 4.32 -2.61
C ILE A 49 -5.16 4.98 -3.97
N PHE A 50 -6.32 5.63 -4.16
CA PHE A 50 -6.71 6.26 -5.42
C PHE A 50 -6.41 7.77 -5.45
N ALA A 51 -5.45 8.22 -4.63
CA ALA A 51 -5.12 9.63 -4.53
C ALA A 51 -4.57 10.13 -5.86
N ASP A 52 -5.34 10.95 -6.57
CA ASP A 52 -4.89 11.65 -7.77
C ASP A 52 -4.10 12.93 -7.41
N LYS A 53 -3.34 13.44 -8.38
CA LYS A 53 -2.59 14.71 -8.37
C LYS A 53 -3.44 15.91 -7.93
N THR A 54 -4.77 15.84 -8.09
CA THR A 54 -5.69 16.91 -7.66
C THR A 54 -5.96 16.95 -6.15
N HIS A 55 -5.60 15.90 -5.39
CA HIS A 55 -5.74 15.75 -3.93
C HIS A 55 -7.11 16.08 -3.32
N THR A 56 -8.14 16.36 -4.13
CA THR A 56 -9.40 16.98 -3.69
C THR A 56 -10.64 16.19 -4.12
N ARG A 57 -10.50 15.22 -5.02
CA ARG A 57 -11.64 14.50 -5.61
C ARG A 57 -11.39 13.00 -5.66
N VAL A 58 -12.37 12.23 -5.20
CA VAL A 58 -12.44 10.77 -5.39
C VAL A 58 -13.41 10.51 -6.53
N GLU A 59 -12.99 9.77 -7.56
CA GLU A 59 -13.86 9.46 -8.68
C GLU A 59 -15.07 8.61 -8.24
N ALA A 60 -16.26 8.97 -8.72
CA ALA A 60 -17.51 8.30 -8.37
C ALA A 60 -17.54 6.80 -8.74
N LYS A 61 -16.71 6.37 -9.71
CA LYS A 61 -16.60 4.96 -10.12
C LYS A 61 -16.25 4.03 -8.94
N TYR A 62 -15.50 4.51 -7.95
CA TYR A 62 -15.11 3.72 -6.78
C TYR A 62 -16.23 3.53 -5.76
N ILE A 63 -17.34 4.28 -5.86
CA ILE A 63 -18.53 4.06 -5.00
C ILE A 63 -19.01 2.61 -5.13
N THR A 64 -18.95 2.04 -6.33
CA THR A 64 -19.37 0.68 -6.62
C THR A 64 -18.61 -0.38 -5.81
N LEU A 65 -17.36 -0.12 -5.42
CA LEU A 65 -16.55 -1.01 -4.58
C LEU A 65 -17.08 -1.09 -3.14
N PHE A 66 -17.78 -0.06 -2.67
CA PHE A 66 -18.26 0.03 -1.29
C PHE A 66 -19.78 -0.17 -1.17
N ILE A 67 -20.51 -0.40 -2.26
CA ILE A 67 -21.95 -0.72 -2.20
C ILE A 67 -22.18 -1.93 -1.30
N ASP A 68 -21.39 -2.98 -1.47
CA ASP A 68 -21.43 -4.18 -0.65
C ASP A 68 -20.18 -4.25 0.25
N LEU A 69 -20.35 -3.84 1.51
CA LEU A 69 -19.29 -3.89 2.51
C LEU A 69 -18.84 -5.31 2.85
N HIS A 70 -19.68 -6.33 2.64
CA HIS A 70 -19.27 -7.71 2.83
C HIS A 70 -18.27 -8.15 1.76
N ARG A 71 -18.48 -7.74 0.50
CA ARG A 71 -17.54 -8.03 -0.60
C ARG A 71 -16.27 -7.20 -0.53
N CYS A 72 -16.34 -6.00 0.06
CA CYS A 72 -15.21 -5.10 0.24
C CYS A 72 -14.01 -5.79 0.93
N ARG A 73 -14.26 -6.71 1.88
CA ARG A 73 -13.18 -7.43 2.58
C ARG A 73 -12.46 -8.48 1.72
N ASP A 74 -13.12 -8.96 0.67
CA ASP A 74 -12.64 -10.02 -0.19
C ASP A 74 -11.82 -9.46 -1.37
N TYR A 75 -11.87 -8.15 -1.59
CA TYR A 75 -11.05 -7.49 -2.59
C TYR A 75 -9.56 -7.48 -2.21
N SER A 76 -8.71 -7.71 -3.20
CA SER A 76 -7.26 -7.53 -3.05
C SER A 76 -6.89 -6.06 -3.09
N TRP A 77 -7.08 -5.36 -1.97
CA TRP A 77 -6.67 -3.96 -1.79
C TRP A 77 -5.17 -3.76 -1.99
N ALA A 78 -4.36 -4.77 -1.70
CA ALA A 78 -2.92 -4.75 -1.98
C ALA A 78 -2.64 -4.67 -3.48
N SER A 79 -3.30 -5.50 -4.30
CA SER A 79 -3.13 -5.47 -5.75
C SER A 79 -3.64 -4.16 -6.34
N ALA A 80 -4.80 -3.67 -5.91
CA ALA A 80 -5.31 -2.36 -6.31
C ALA A 80 -4.31 -1.25 -5.98
N THR A 81 -3.76 -1.25 -4.77
CA THR A 81 -2.73 -0.30 -4.35
C THR A 81 -1.51 -0.32 -5.25
N LEU A 82 -0.99 -1.51 -5.59
CA LEU A 82 0.17 -1.63 -6.46
C LEU A 82 -0.12 -1.11 -7.88
N VAL A 83 -1.29 -1.42 -8.45
CA VAL A 83 -1.70 -0.91 -9.76
C VAL A 83 -1.67 0.61 -9.79
N PHE A 84 -2.37 1.27 -8.85
CA PHE A 84 -2.44 2.72 -8.83
C PHE A 84 -1.11 3.38 -8.47
N LEU A 85 -0.33 2.79 -7.56
CA LEU A 85 0.99 3.31 -7.23
C LEU A 85 1.93 3.27 -8.43
N TYR A 86 1.98 2.16 -9.16
CA TYR A 86 2.86 2.01 -10.32
C TYR A 86 2.40 2.83 -11.52
N ASP A 87 1.09 2.94 -11.74
CA ASP A 87 0.52 3.83 -12.77
C ASP A 87 0.95 5.29 -12.54
N ASN A 88 0.78 5.77 -11.30
CA ASN A 88 1.20 7.12 -10.92
C ASN A 88 2.73 7.32 -10.97
N LEU A 89 3.52 6.29 -10.67
CA LEU A 89 4.97 6.33 -10.82
C LEU A 89 5.40 6.35 -12.29
N GLY A 90 4.72 5.59 -13.16
CA GLY A 90 4.96 5.59 -14.60
C GLY A 90 4.72 6.98 -15.21
N ASP A 91 3.60 7.60 -14.85
CA ASP A 91 3.31 9.00 -15.16
C ASP A 91 4.39 9.95 -14.65
N GLY A 92 4.87 9.73 -13.41
CA GLY A 92 5.87 10.56 -12.73
C GLY A 92 7.24 10.59 -13.40
N VAL A 93 7.56 9.62 -14.26
CA VAL A 93 8.81 9.58 -15.02
C VAL A 93 8.77 10.52 -16.24
N VAL A 94 7.56 10.90 -16.69
CA VAL A 94 7.39 11.86 -17.79
C VAL A 94 7.81 13.26 -17.32
N HIS A 95 8.71 13.90 -18.07
CA HIS A 95 9.46 15.09 -17.67
C HIS A 95 8.65 16.33 -17.24
N ASP A 96 7.34 16.38 -17.50
CA ASP A 96 6.48 17.53 -17.18
C ASP A 96 5.63 17.32 -15.90
N THR A 97 5.71 16.15 -15.26
CA THR A 97 4.91 15.88 -14.05
C THR A 97 5.56 16.48 -12.80
N ARG A 98 4.86 17.44 -12.17
CA ARG A 98 5.33 18.12 -10.94
C ARG A 98 4.94 17.41 -9.65
N HIS A 99 4.00 16.47 -9.71
CA HIS A 99 3.48 15.74 -8.56
C HIS A 99 3.25 14.28 -8.94
N VAL A 100 3.59 13.39 -8.00
CA VAL A 100 3.34 11.95 -8.10
C VAL A 100 2.14 11.64 -7.21
N GLY A 101 1.11 11.01 -7.78
CA GLY A 101 -0.06 10.54 -7.05
C GLY A 101 0.10 9.11 -6.51
N GLY A 102 -1.00 8.50 -6.09
CA GLY A 102 -1.06 7.17 -5.50
C GLY A 102 -0.73 7.14 -4.01
N TYR A 103 -0.46 5.95 -3.49
CA TYR A 103 -0.26 5.74 -2.04
C TYR A 103 1.13 6.19 -1.58
N MET A 104 1.35 7.51 -1.51
CA MET A 104 2.64 8.12 -1.21
C MET A 104 3.22 7.71 0.15
N THR A 105 2.38 7.49 1.17
CA THR A 105 2.85 6.98 2.47
C THR A 105 3.49 5.61 2.33
N LEU A 106 2.93 4.71 1.51
CA LEU A 106 3.51 3.39 1.25
C LEU A 106 4.86 3.53 0.56
N LEU A 107 4.96 4.38 -0.46
CA LEU A 107 6.22 4.64 -1.17
C LEU A 107 7.29 5.23 -0.24
N GLN A 108 6.94 6.22 0.58
CA GLN A 108 7.85 6.82 1.55
C GLN A 108 8.34 5.80 2.58
N CYS A 109 7.43 4.97 3.12
CA CYS A 109 7.80 3.89 4.03
C CYS A 109 8.75 2.92 3.35
N TRP A 110 8.45 2.49 2.12
CA TRP A 110 9.32 1.62 1.35
C TRP A 110 10.73 2.23 1.18
N ILE A 111 10.83 3.51 0.79
CA ILE A 111 12.14 4.20 0.67
C ILE A 111 12.89 4.19 2.01
N TYR A 112 12.20 4.48 3.11
CA TYR A 112 12.83 4.55 4.43
C TYR A 112 13.33 3.20 4.94
N GLU A 113 12.61 2.12 4.62
CA GLU A 113 12.99 0.76 4.94
C GLU A 113 14.21 0.30 4.14
N HIS A 114 14.28 0.64 2.85
CA HIS A 114 15.33 0.17 1.94
C HIS A 114 16.59 1.05 1.91
N PHE A 115 16.47 2.36 2.20
CA PHE A 115 17.58 3.34 2.07
C PHE A 115 17.84 4.11 3.38
N PRO A 116 18.24 3.44 4.47
CA PRO A 116 18.41 4.07 5.79
C PRO A 116 19.47 5.19 5.77
N ARG A 117 20.49 5.06 4.92
CA ARG A 117 21.58 6.05 4.77
C ARG A 117 21.18 7.29 3.99
N ILE A 118 20.05 7.31 3.27
CA ILE A 118 19.57 8.48 2.48
C ILE A 118 18.59 9.36 3.28
N CYS A 119 17.85 8.78 4.22
CA CYS A 119 16.81 9.54 4.92
C CYS A 119 17.31 9.93 6.32
N LYS A 120 17.55 11.23 6.57
CA LYS A 120 17.91 11.74 7.92
C LYS A 120 16.70 11.49 8.85
N ARG A 121 16.74 10.41 9.62
CA ARG A 121 15.61 9.86 10.39
C ARG A 121 15.44 10.55 11.75
N GLY A 122 14.22 10.65 12.25
CA GLY A 122 13.96 10.53 13.68
C GLY A 122 13.44 9.12 13.92
N ASP A 123 14.30 8.23 14.42
CA ASP A 123 13.88 6.87 14.76
C ASP A 123 13.03 6.94 16.04
N ARG A 124 11.77 6.48 15.97
CA ARG A 124 10.94 6.34 17.18
C ARG A 124 11.26 5.03 17.95
N GLY A 125 12.22 4.24 17.47
CA GLY A 125 12.58 2.96 18.05
C GLY A 125 11.64 1.84 17.60
N ALA A 126 11.56 0.78 18.41
CA ALA A 126 10.68 -0.35 18.16
C ALA A 126 9.21 0.10 18.19
N VAL A 127 8.51 -0.07 17.07
CA VAL A 127 7.06 0.13 16.99
C VAL A 127 6.39 -1.20 17.33
N PRO A 128 5.40 -1.22 18.25
CA PRO A 128 4.61 -2.40 18.54
C PRO A 128 4.02 -3.03 17.27
N ALA A 129 3.98 -4.36 17.20
CA ALA A 129 3.53 -5.10 16.01
C ALA A 129 2.10 -4.78 15.55
N HIS A 130 1.23 -4.30 16.45
CA HIS A 130 -0.15 -3.91 16.14
C HIS A 130 -0.27 -2.53 15.47
N LEU A 131 0.81 -1.72 15.46
CA LEU A 131 0.81 -0.41 14.82
C LEU A 131 1.35 -0.50 13.39
N PRO A 132 0.84 0.34 12.47
CA PRO A 132 1.39 0.42 11.13
C PRO A 132 2.89 0.72 11.15
N ARG A 133 3.69 0.01 10.34
CA ARG A 133 5.13 0.24 10.20
C ARG A 133 5.47 1.69 9.81
N ALA A 134 4.55 2.38 9.13
CA ALA A 134 4.65 3.82 8.85
C ALA A 134 4.84 4.67 10.12
N CYS A 135 4.29 4.24 11.26
CA CYS A 135 4.45 4.91 12.54
C CYS A 135 5.90 4.87 13.07
N ARG A 136 6.78 4.04 12.52
CA ARG A 136 8.21 3.99 12.89
C ARG A 136 8.98 5.22 12.42
N TRP A 137 8.37 6.01 11.54
CA TRP A 137 9.03 7.11 10.86
C TRP A 137 8.40 8.44 11.29
N THR A 138 9.26 9.42 11.60
CA THR A 138 8.87 10.81 11.73
C THR A 138 9.23 11.54 10.45
N ALA A 139 8.30 12.31 9.90
CA ALA A 139 8.56 13.11 8.72
C ALA A 139 9.50 14.27 9.10
N LYS A 140 10.81 14.11 8.84
CA LYS A 140 11.77 15.22 8.86
C LYS A 140 11.85 15.80 7.46
N HIS A 141 11.12 16.89 7.24
CA HIS A 141 10.89 17.47 5.91
C HIS A 141 12.07 18.26 5.31
N VAL A 142 13.22 18.35 5.99
CA VAL A 142 14.34 19.17 5.48
C VAL A 142 15.64 18.40 5.59
N VAL A 143 16.13 17.91 4.45
CA VAL A 143 17.55 17.59 4.29
C VAL A 143 18.25 18.87 3.87
N GLU A 144 19.26 19.28 4.65
CA GLU A 144 20.19 20.35 4.26
C GLU A 144 20.74 20.06 2.85
N GLY A 145 20.54 20.99 1.92
CA GLY A 145 20.97 20.85 0.53
C GLY A 145 19.88 20.47 -0.50
N GLY A 146 18.63 20.27 -0.05
CA GLY A 146 17.46 20.15 -0.95
C GLY A 146 17.51 18.97 -1.94
N LEU A 147 16.84 19.12 -3.10
CA LEU A 147 16.73 18.07 -4.13
C LEU A 147 18.09 17.59 -4.65
N MET A 148 19.06 18.49 -4.80
CA MET A 148 20.39 18.14 -5.31
C MET A 148 21.19 17.27 -4.35
N ALA A 149 20.99 17.44 -3.03
CA ALA A 149 21.61 16.55 -2.05
C ALA A 149 21.05 15.12 -2.15
N TYR A 150 19.76 14.96 -2.41
CA TYR A 150 19.16 13.63 -2.64
C TYR A 150 19.67 12.99 -3.92
N ARG A 151 19.73 13.74 -5.04
CA ARG A 151 20.26 13.22 -6.31
C ARG A 151 21.68 12.68 -6.15
N ARG A 152 22.60 13.48 -5.57
CA ARG A 152 23.99 13.04 -5.33
C ARG A 152 24.08 11.80 -4.45
N ARG A 153 23.21 11.67 -3.43
CA ARG A 153 23.20 10.50 -2.55
C ARG A 153 22.67 9.26 -3.25
N LEU A 154 21.68 9.42 -4.13
CA LEU A 154 21.18 8.34 -4.98
C LEU A 154 22.24 7.91 -6.01
N ASP A 155 22.93 8.86 -6.64
CA ASP A 155 23.99 8.59 -7.61
C ASP A 155 25.21 7.89 -6.99
N ALA A 156 25.45 8.13 -5.69
CA ALA A 156 26.53 7.52 -4.92
C ALA A 156 26.13 6.24 -4.17
N LEU A 157 24.92 5.70 -4.38
CA LEU A 157 24.46 4.48 -3.71
C LEU A 157 25.31 3.27 -4.12
N LEU A 158 25.80 2.57 -3.11
CA LEU A 158 26.41 1.26 -3.25
C LEU A 158 25.41 0.15 -2.89
N LEU A 159 25.71 -1.08 -3.30
CA LEU A 159 24.87 -2.24 -2.98
C LEU A 159 24.70 -2.44 -1.46
N GLU A 160 25.75 -2.14 -0.68
CA GLU A 160 25.75 -2.21 0.78
C GLU A 160 24.91 -1.13 1.47
N ASP A 161 24.57 -0.06 0.76
CA ASP A 161 23.70 1.00 1.28
C ASP A 161 22.22 0.61 1.23
N VAL A 162 21.89 -0.49 0.53
CA VAL A 162 20.52 -0.95 0.29
C VAL A 162 20.21 -2.15 1.18
N VAL A 163 19.17 -2.01 1.98
CA VAL A 163 18.61 -3.14 2.74
C VAL A 163 17.58 -3.81 1.85
N PHE A 164 17.87 -5.00 1.33
CA PHE A 164 16.94 -5.68 0.42
C PHE A 164 15.77 -6.35 1.12
N THR A 165 15.96 -6.89 2.33
CA THR A 165 14.93 -7.62 3.06
C THR A 165 14.57 -6.98 4.42
N PRO A 166 14.06 -5.73 4.44
CA PRO A 166 13.78 -5.03 5.69
C PRO A 166 12.57 -5.57 6.47
N TYR A 167 11.90 -6.60 5.92
CA TYR A 167 10.65 -7.17 6.42
C TYR A 167 10.79 -8.60 6.94
N ASP A 168 12.00 -9.18 6.96
CA ASP A 168 12.20 -10.57 7.40
C ASP A 168 11.73 -10.80 8.84
N ASP A 169 11.93 -9.81 9.72
CA ASP A 169 11.45 -9.83 11.10
C ASP A 169 9.91 -9.92 11.21
N ASP A 170 9.19 -9.40 10.22
CA ASP A 170 7.71 -9.40 10.20
C ASP A 170 7.15 -10.70 9.59
N GLN A 171 7.98 -11.55 8.97
CA GLN A 171 7.53 -12.73 8.24
C GLN A 171 6.81 -13.75 9.14
N ALA A 172 7.15 -13.79 10.43
CA ALA A 172 6.46 -14.62 11.42
C ALA A 172 4.98 -14.23 11.58
N ASN A 173 4.67 -12.93 11.50
CA ASN A 173 3.30 -12.40 11.63
C ASN A 173 2.61 -12.28 10.26
N HIS A 174 3.39 -12.11 9.20
CA HIS A 174 2.93 -11.87 7.84
C HIS A 174 3.70 -12.78 6.86
N PRO A 175 3.34 -14.06 6.79
CA PRO A 175 4.07 -15.01 5.97
C PRO A 175 3.97 -14.63 4.50
N PHE A 176 5.07 -14.89 3.79
CA PHE A 176 5.13 -14.71 2.35
C PHE A 176 4.17 -15.69 1.67
N VAL A 177 3.25 -15.16 0.85
CA VAL A 177 2.26 -15.98 0.12
C VAL A 177 2.75 -16.16 -1.31
N SER A 178 2.63 -17.36 -1.86
CA SER A 178 3.10 -17.69 -3.22
C SER A 178 2.56 -16.75 -4.30
N ILE A 179 1.33 -16.25 -4.13
CA ILE A 179 0.70 -15.28 -5.05
C ILE A 179 1.48 -13.97 -5.17
N SER A 180 2.35 -13.63 -4.22
CA SER A 180 3.23 -12.46 -4.27
C SER A 180 4.35 -12.57 -5.32
N ILE A 181 4.61 -13.77 -5.88
CA ILE A 181 5.50 -13.97 -7.04
C ILE A 181 4.68 -14.10 -8.34
N PHE A 182 3.46 -13.60 -8.37
CA PHE A 182 2.72 -13.51 -9.63
C PHE A 182 3.49 -12.61 -10.61
N SER A 183 3.68 -13.08 -11.85
CA SER A 183 4.29 -12.31 -12.93
C SER A 183 3.28 -12.14 -14.05
N GLY A 184 2.96 -10.90 -14.42
CA GLY A 184 1.93 -10.60 -15.42
C GLY A 184 1.38 -9.20 -15.26
N TYR A 185 0.15 -8.98 -15.71
CA TYR A 185 -0.51 -7.69 -15.58
C TYR A 185 -1.43 -7.67 -14.37
N LEU A 186 -1.23 -6.71 -13.48
CA LEU A 186 -2.21 -6.39 -12.45
C LEU A 186 -3.22 -5.40 -13.02
N ARG A 187 -4.49 -5.61 -12.70
CA ARG A 187 -5.60 -4.78 -13.20
C ARG A 187 -6.47 -4.31 -12.06
N CYS A 188 -6.88 -3.05 -12.13
CA CYS A 188 -7.86 -2.49 -11.21
C CYS A 188 -8.64 -1.38 -11.93
N GLY A 189 -9.95 -1.56 -12.08
CA GLY A 189 -10.77 -0.66 -12.89
C GLY A 189 -10.27 -0.63 -14.34
N GLY A 190 -10.09 0.57 -14.90
CA GLY A 190 -9.58 0.79 -16.26
C GLY A 190 -8.05 0.80 -16.39
N VAL A 191 -7.32 0.52 -15.31
CA VAL A 191 -5.85 0.59 -15.27
C VAL A 191 -5.25 -0.80 -15.28
N SER A 192 -4.19 -1.00 -16.07
CA SER A 192 -3.47 -2.26 -16.21
C SER A 192 -1.97 -2.00 -16.25
N ILE A 193 -1.24 -2.61 -15.33
CA ILE A 193 0.20 -2.35 -15.15
C ILE A 193 0.98 -3.67 -15.14
N PRO A 194 2.16 -3.71 -15.80
CA PRO A 194 3.08 -4.83 -15.68
C PRO A 194 3.62 -5.00 -14.25
N TYR A 195 3.51 -6.21 -13.70
CA TYR A 195 4.06 -6.61 -12.41
C TYR A 195 4.97 -7.83 -12.59
N PHE A 196 6.27 -7.61 -12.43
CA PHE A 196 7.31 -8.61 -12.66
C PHE A 196 8.27 -8.67 -11.47
N PRO A 197 7.87 -9.33 -10.36
CA PRO A 197 8.68 -9.41 -9.13
C PRO A 197 10.05 -10.08 -9.36
N GLU A 198 10.20 -10.87 -10.43
CA GLU A 198 11.48 -11.46 -10.83
C GLU A 198 12.55 -10.42 -11.20
N ARG A 199 12.18 -9.15 -11.41
CA ARG A 199 13.12 -8.04 -11.63
C ARG A 199 13.71 -7.48 -10.34
N CYS A 200 13.15 -7.84 -9.19
CA CYS A 200 13.56 -7.35 -7.87
C CYS A 200 13.68 -8.52 -6.87
N LEU A 201 14.24 -9.65 -7.29
CA LEU A 201 14.36 -10.89 -6.52
C LEU A 201 15.12 -10.71 -5.20
N GLN A 202 16.07 -9.78 -5.15
CA GLN A 202 16.79 -9.45 -3.92
C GLN A 202 15.84 -9.00 -2.80
N GLN A 203 14.74 -8.32 -3.12
CA GLN A 203 13.74 -7.91 -2.13
C GLN A 203 13.02 -9.08 -1.45
N PHE A 204 13.11 -10.27 -2.06
CA PHE A 204 12.52 -11.50 -1.58
C PHE A 204 13.60 -12.46 -1.04
N GLY A 205 14.81 -11.96 -0.75
CA GLY A 205 15.93 -12.76 -0.27
C GLY A 205 16.51 -13.72 -1.32
N ARG A 206 16.27 -13.45 -2.61
CA ARG A 206 16.70 -14.31 -3.72
C ARG A 206 17.80 -13.64 -4.55
N ILE A 207 18.58 -14.46 -5.26
CA ILE A 207 19.59 -13.97 -6.19
C ILE A 207 18.91 -13.35 -7.41
N GLN A 208 19.34 -12.14 -7.80
CA GLN A 208 18.85 -11.47 -8.99
C GLN A 208 19.48 -12.09 -10.25
N CYS A 209 18.67 -12.76 -11.04
CA CYS A 209 19.04 -13.21 -12.39
C CYS A 209 18.69 -12.14 -13.43
N ILE A 210 19.21 -12.27 -14.65
CA ILE A 210 18.81 -11.42 -15.77
C ILE A 210 17.31 -11.66 -16.05
N PRO A 211 16.45 -10.64 -15.94
CA PRO A 211 15.02 -10.81 -16.16
C PRO A 211 14.72 -10.99 -17.65
N ARG A 212 13.61 -11.69 -17.94
CA ARG A 212 13.07 -11.85 -19.30
C ARG A 212 12.56 -10.50 -19.84
N ASP A 213 12.33 -10.38 -21.14
CA ASP A 213 11.68 -9.19 -21.70
C ASP A 213 10.23 -9.07 -21.25
N VAL A 214 9.73 -7.83 -21.14
CA VAL A 214 8.32 -7.57 -20.83
C VAL A 214 7.49 -7.89 -22.09
N PRO A 215 6.56 -8.87 -22.04
CA PRO A 215 5.67 -9.12 -23.17
C PRO A 215 4.81 -7.88 -23.45
N PRO A 216 4.45 -7.60 -24.71
CA PRO A 216 3.52 -6.52 -25.02
C PRO A 216 2.16 -6.80 -24.38
N MET A 217 1.46 -5.72 -24.01
CA MET A 217 0.15 -5.86 -23.39
C MET A 217 -0.83 -6.46 -24.40
N PRO A 218 -1.50 -7.59 -24.08
CA PRO A 218 -2.39 -8.24 -25.03
C PRO A 218 -3.54 -7.29 -25.42
N HIS A 219 -3.72 -7.08 -26.72
CA HIS A 219 -4.71 -6.15 -27.28
C HIS A 219 -6.17 -6.60 -27.12
N ASN A 220 -6.42 -7.84 -26.67
CA ASN A 220 -7.76 -8.39 -26.62
C ASN A 220 -7.90 -9.37 -25.44
N ILE A 221 -8.54 -8.93 -24.36
CA ILE A 221 -9.16 -9.81 -23.37
C ILE A 221 -10.53 -9.20 -23.09
N ASP A 222 -11.58 -9.88 -23.53
CA ASP A 222 -12.97 -9.48 -23.31
C ASP A 222 -13.26 -9.26 -21.83
N TRP A 223 -13.93 -8.14 -21.56
CA TRP A 223 -14.21 -7.61 -20.23
C TRP A 223 -15.27 -8.43 -19.51
N VAL A 224 -14.87 -9.21 -18.51
CA VAL A 224 -15.76 -9.76 -17.48
C VAL A 224 -15.12 -9.62 -16.11
#